data_AF-A0A9D8SBY2-F1
#
_entry.id   AF-A0A9D8SBY2-F1
#
_cell.length_a   1.000
_cell.length_b   1.000
_cell.length_c   1.000
_cell.angle_alpha   90.00
_cell.angle_beta   90.00
_cell.angle_gamma   90.00
#
_symmetry.space_group_name_H-M   'P 1'
#
loop_
_entity.id
_entity.type
_entity.pdbx_description
1 polymer ?
#
loop_
_entity_poly.entity_id
_entity_poly.type
_entity_poly.pdbx_seq_one_letter_code
_entity_poly.pdbx_strand_id
1 'polypeptide(L)'
;SKNLEMIQLNSFGCGVDAVTTDQVSEILESAEKIYTVLKIDEVNNLGATRVRIRSLVSALNERRESGFKAKTSDYGLKRVVFTEEMKKRHTILAPQMSPIHFEVLETVFNNAGYNFIVLNNADKKAVDEGLKYVNNDACYPSIIVVGQLMSALKSGDYDLNNTSVIISQTGGGCRATNYIAFLRKAMKDAGLGHVPVLSLNFVGMEKNPGFKFTAKMLHQTVVGLLYADLLSRVFLRTRPYEKVKGTAEAAYRKWMEVIKKKALEGKLSEIYKTSVAILEDFSAIEINDVQKPRVGIVGEILVQYHPLGNNDLIGNIEKEGGEAYLPDLINFFLYICYQSKTKHEKLSGSGKHAFAFMGFIKILNKFYRCHIQKALDKFPRFGTLSKIEDLAAKAETILSTCNITGEGWLLTAEMLEMVGHGIPNIVCVQPFACLPNHVTGKGMIKEIRRRYPEANIVPIDYDPGASEVNQINRLKLMMSSAKENLAAKTNEQTKKEHV
;
A
#
# COMPACT_ATOMS: atom_id res chain seq x y z
N SER A 1 18.42 -6.92 -35.17
CA SER A 1 18.37 -7.20 -36.62
C SER A 1 17.89 -5.96 -37.37
N LYS A 2 18.51 -5.64 -38.53
CA LYS A 2 18.10 -4.51 -39.40
C LYS A 2 16.79 -4.77 -40.16
N ASN A 3 16.35 -6.03 -40.22
CA ASN A 3 15.20 -6.48 -41.01
C ASN A 3 14.02 -6.93 -40.15
N LEU A 4 14.02 -6.61 -38.86
CA LEU A 4 12.99 -7.05 -37.91
C LEU A 4 12.26 -5.85 -37.35
N GLU A 5 10.96 -5.77 -37.61
CA GLU A 5 10.04 -4.83 -36.98
C GLU A 5 9.21 -5.54 -35.92
N MET A 6 8.70 -4.79 -34.95
CA MET A 6 7.94 -5.36 -33.84
C MET A 6 6.55 -4.74 -33.77
N ILE A 7 5.54 -5.61 -33.67
CA ILE A 7 4.19 -5.25 -33.27
C ILE A 7 3.94 -5.92 -31.93
N GLN A 8 3.66 -5.14 -30.89
CA GLN A 8 3.29 -5.66 -29.58
C GLN A 8 1.77 -5.73 -29.47
N LEU A 9 1.25 -6.90 -29.12
CA LEU A 9 -0.12 -7.04 -28.68
C LEU A 9 -0.15 -6.72 -27.18
N ASN A 10 -0.93 -5.73 -26.78
CA ASN A 10 -1.08 -5.27 -25.40
C ASN A 10 -2.48 -5.63 -24.91
N SER A 11 -2.57 -6.28 -23.74
CA SER A 11 -3.80 -6.41 -22.98
C SER A 11 -3.76 -5.49 -21.76
N PHE A 12 -4.71 -4.55 -21.67
CA PHE A 12 -4.93 -3.72 -20.49
C PHE A 12 -5.06 -4.54 -19.20
N GLY A 13 -5.72 -5.71 -19.27
CA GLY A 13 -5.85 -6.65 -18.15
C GLY A 13 -4.54 -7.34 -17.75
N CYS A 14 -3.50 -7.30 -18.58
CA CYS A 14 -2.20 -7.89 -18.28
C CYS A 14 -1.38 -6.98 -17.36
N GLY A 15 -0.99 -7.52 -16.20
CA GLY A 15 -0.17 -6.79 -15.22
C GLY A 15 1.18 -6.34 -15.78
N VAL A 16 1.79 -7.20 -16.61
CA VAL A 16 3.16 -7.03 -17.14
C VAL A 16 3.18 -6.09 -18.35
N ASP A 17 2.14 -6.09 -19.19
CA ASP A 17 2.09 -5.26 -20.39
C ASP A 17 2.14 -3.76 -20.06
N ALA A 18 1.55 -3.36 -18.93
CA ALA A 18 1.63 -1.99 -18.41
C ALA A 18 3.08 -1.50 -18.19
N VAL A 19 4.03 -2.42 -17.98
CA VAL A 19 5.46 -2.12 -17.80
C VAL A 19 6.24 -2.33 -19.09
N THR A 20 5.98 -3.44 -19.79
CA THR A 20 6.78 -3.83 -20.95
C THR A 20 6.50 -3.00 -22.18
N THR A 21 5.31 -2.42 -22.33
CA THR A 21 4.98 -1.53 -23.46
C THR A 21 5.91 -0.33 -23.51
N ASP A 22 6.10 0.37 -22.39
CA ASP A 22 7.05 1.49 -22.29
C ASP A 22 8.49 1.03 -22.55
N GLN A 23 8.93 -0.06 -21.92
CA GLN A 23 10.29 -0.57 -22.09
C GLN A 23 10.59 -0.99 -23.53
N VAL A 24 9.64 -1.65 -24.20
CA VAL A 24 9.77 -2.05 -25.59
C VAL A 24 9.80 -0.82 -26.50
N SER A 25 8.96 0.19 -26.24
CA SER A 25 8.99 1.47 -26.97
C SER A 25 10.36 2.10 -26.89
N GLU A 26 10.91 2.26 -25.67
CA GLU A 26 12.22 2.89 -25.47
C GLU A 26 13.37 2.08 -26.12
N ILE A 27 13.34 0.74 -26.08
CA ILE A 27 14.33 -0.12 -26.75
C ILE A 27 14.29 0.07 -28.27
N LEU A 28 13.10 0.15 -28.85
CA LEU A 28 12.93 0.32 -30.29
C LEU A 28 13.31 1.73 -30.74
N GLU A 29 12.90 2.75 -29.98
CA GLU A 29 13.27 4.15 -30.20
C GLU A 29 14.79 4.35 -30.12
N SER A 30 15.48 3.67 -29.20
CA SER A 30 16.95 3.75 -29.10
C SER A 30 17.64 3.22 -30.36
N ALA A 31 16.97 2.36 -31.13
CA ALA A 31 17.42 1.86 -32.41
C ALA A 31 16.73 2.55 -33.60
N GLU A 32 16.11 3.72 -33.38
CA GLU A 32 15.33 4.50 -34.35
C GLU A 32 14.26 3.66 -35.10
N LYS A 33 13.69 2.65 -34.45
CA LYS A 33 12.66 1.78 -35.02
C LYS A 33 11.26 2.27 -34.70
N ILE A 34 10.31 1.86 -35.54
CA ILE A 34 8.90 2.17 -35.33
C ILE A 34 8.32 1.17 -34.33
N TYR A 35 7.91 1.65 -33.16
CA TYR A 35 7.12 0.85 -32.23
C TYR A 35 5.64 0.91 -32.63
N THR A 36 4.98 -0.25 -32.71
CA THR A 36 3.54 -0.33 -32.93
C THR A 36 2.91 -1.22 -31.86
N VAL A 37 1.96 -0.65 -31.12
CA VAL A 37 1.16 -1.37 -30.13
C VAL A 37 -0.28 -1.55 -30.64
N LEU A 38 -0.81 -2.76 -30.46
CA LEU A 38 -2.20 -3.11 -30.75
C LEU A 38 -2.85 -3.55 -29.44
N LYS A 39 -3.79 -2.74 -28.94
CA LYS A 39 -4.57 -3.07 -27.74
C LYS A 39 -5.66 -4.07 -28.12
N ILE A 40 -5.64 -5.26 -27.53
CA ILE A 40 -6.49 -6.40 -27.96
C ILE A 40 -7.76 -6.60 -27.12
N ASP A 41 -7.80 -6.09 -25.89
CA ASP A 41 -8.91 -6.27 -24.94
C ASP A 41 -9.77 -5.01 -24.73
N GLU A 42 -9.25 -3.83 -25.02
CA GLU A 42 -10.03 -2.58 -24.99
C GLU A 42 -10.95 -2.42 -26.20
N VAL A 43 -10.54 -2.89 -27.38
CA VAL A 43 -11.24 -2.63 -28.64
C VAL A 43 -11.27 -3.87 -29.52
N ASN A 44 -12.46 -4.47 -29.67
CA ASN A 44 -12.67 -5.56 -30.63
C ASN A 44 -13.03 -5.00 -32.02
N ASN A 45 -12.10 -4.24 -32.63
CA ASN A 45 -12.29 -3.62 -33.95
C ASN A 45 -11.13 -3.96 -34.88
N LEU A 46 -11.32 -5.01 -35.71
CA LEU A 46 -10.37 -5.42 -36.73
C LEU A 46 -10.07 -4.33 -37.76
N GLY A 47 -10.98 -3.38 -37.98
CA GLY A 47 -10.77 -2.23 -38.85
C GLY A 47 -9.66 -1.31 -38.34
N ALA A 48 -9.71 -0.94 -37.06
CA ALA A 48 -8.66 -0.12 -36.43
C ALA A 48 -7.29 -0.81 -36.48
N THR A 49 -7.25 -2.12 -36.21
CA THR A 49 -6.05 -2.95 -36.34
C THR A 49 -5.51 -2.94 -37.77
N ARG A 50 -6.39 -3.15 -38.76
CA ARG A 50 -6.02 -3.17 -40.18
C ARG A 50 -5.46 -1.83 -40.64
N VAL A 51 -6.04 -0.71 -40.19
CA VAL A 51 -5.55 0.64 -40.49
C VAL A 51 -4.15 0.83 -39.89
N ARG A 52 -3.94 0.51 -38.61
CA ARG A 52 -2.61 0.63 -37.97
C ARG A 52 -1.52 -0.17 -38.68
N ILE A 53 -1.82 -1.42 -39.06
CA ILE A 53 -0.87 -2.27 -39.79
C ILE A 53 -0.55 -1.68 -41.17
N ARG A 54 -1.55 -1.19 -41.92
CA ARG A 54 -1.31 -0.54 -43.22
C ARG A 54 -0.44 0.72 -43.07
N SER A 55 -0.71 1.55 -42.07
CA SER A 55 0.09 2.74 -41.77
C SER A 55 1.55 2.38 -41.44
N LEU A 56 1.77 1.34 -40.63
CA LEU A 56 3.11 0.83 -40.34
C LEU A 56 3.83 0.37 -41.62
N VAL A 57 3.18 -0.44 -42.45
CA VAL A 57 3.76 -0.90 -43.73
C VAL A 57 4.12 0.27 -44.64
N SER A 58 3.25 1.28 -44.74
CA SER A 58 3.51 2.49 -45.52
C SER A 58 4.74 3.25 -45.01
N ALA A 59 4.83 3.49 -43.69
CA ALA A 59 5.96 4.17 -43.08
C ALA A 59 7.28 3.40 -43.25
N LEU A 60 7.23 2.06 -43.24
CA LEU A 60 8.39 1.22 -43.50
C LEU A 60 8.85 1.28 -44.96
N ASN A 61 7.92 1.34 -45.91
CA ASN A 61 8.26 1.48 -47.33
C ASN A 61 8.91 2.84 -47.61
N GLU A 62 8.37 3.92 -47.06
CA GLU A 62 8.95 5.27 -47.18
C GLU A 62 10.36 5.35 -46.58
N ARG A 63 10.60 4.71 -45.43
CA ARG A 63 11.95 4.59 -44.86
C ARG A 63 12.91 3.79 -45.73
N ARG A 64 12.43 2.77 -46.46
CA ARG A 64 13.26 2.00 -47.40
C ARG A 64 13.59 2.83 -48.64
N GLU A 65 12.60 3.52 -49.21
CA GLU A 65 12.76 4.36 -50.40
C GLU A 65 13.69 5.56 -50.14
N SER A 66 13.59 6.19 -48.97
CA SER A 66 14.49 7.27 -48.54
C SER A 66 15.90 6.82 -48.15
N GLY A 67 16.17 5.50 -48.15
CA GLY A 67 17.47 4.96 -47.75
C GLY A 67 17.81 5.20 -46.27
N PHE A 68 16.80 5.34 -45.40
CA PHE A 68 16.97 5.59 -43.98
C PHE A 68 17.83 4.50 -43.33
N LYS A 69 18.88 4.92 -42.61
CA LYS A 69 19.78 4.02 -41.88
C LYS A 69 19.67 4.30 -40.39
N ALA A 70 18.91 3.46 -39.72
CA ALA A 70 18.76 3.49 -38.28
C ALA A 70 20.11 3.42 -37.55
N LYS A 71 20.30 4.29 -36.58
CA LYS A 71 21.43 4.28 -35.64
C LYS A 71 20.98 3.70 -34.30
N THR A 72 21.86 2.93 -33.68
CA THR A 72 21.62 2.42 -32.33
C THR A 72 22.30 3.32 -31.31
N SER A 73 21.53 3.73 -30.31
CA SER A 73 21.97 4.43 -29.12
C SER A 73 21.84 3.55 -27.88
N ASP A 74 22.57 3.90 -26.82
CA ASP A 74 22.53 3.20 -25.54
C ASP A 74 21.17 3.40 -24.86
N TYR A 75 20.37 2.33 -24.80
CA TYR A 75 19.11 2.31 -24.06
C TYR A 75 19.33 2.16 -22.55
N GLY A 76 20.46 1.58 -22.14
CA GLY A 76 20.69 1.12 -20.78
C GLY A 76 20.48 2.23 -19.75
N LEU A 77 19.48 2.06 -18.88
CA LEU A 77 19.25 2.99 -17.79
C LEU A 77 20.40 2.83 -16.77
N LYS A 78 21.36 3.75 -16.82
CA LYS A 78 22.53 3.73 -15.93
C LYS A 78 22.10 4.08 -14.51
N ARG A 79 22.02 3.06 -13.67
CA ARG A 79 21.66 3.22 -12.26
C ARG A 79 22.71 4.06 -11.53
N VAL A 80 22.27 5.15 -10.92
CA VAL A 80 23.10 5.94 -10.00
C VAL A 80 23.10 5.29 -8.62
N VAL A 81 24.30 4.98 -8.12
CA VAL A 81 24.49 4.28 -6.86
C VAL A 81 24.59 5.29 -5.71
N PHE A 82 23.82 5.07 -4.65
CA PHE A 82 23.91 5.91 -3.45
C PHE A 82 25.12 5.51 -2.59
N THR A 83 26.09 6.43 -2.45
CA THR A 83 27.39 6.18 -1.80
C THR A 83 27.43 6.61 -0.34
N GLU A 84 28.45 6.19 0.41
CA GLU A 84 28.65 6.58 1.82
C GLU A 84 28.88 8.10 1.98
N GLU A 85 29.48 8.75 0.97
CA GLU A 85 29.61 10.22 0.98
C GLU A 85 28.25 10.88 0.77
N MET A 86 27.41 10.34 -0.13
CA MET A 86 26.04 10.84 -0.31
C MET A 86 25.23 10.73 0.98
N LYS A 87 25.43 9.70 1.81
CA LYS A 87 24.77 9.59 3.13
C LYS A 87 24.93 10.84 4.00
N LYS A 88 26.09 11.50 3.96
CA LYS A 88 26.40 12.66 4.82
C LYS A 88 25.75 13.97 4.36
N ARG A 89 25.46 14.08 3.05
CA ARG A 89 25.05 15.35 2.41
C ARG A 89 23.69 15.30 1.72
N HIS A 90 23.21 14.13 1.31
CA HIS A 90 21.98 14.02 0.56
C HIS A 90 20.75 14.01 1.48
N THR A 91 19.72 14.73 1.05
CA THR A 91 18.34 14.57 1.53
C THR A 91 17.70 13.38 0.81
N ILE A 92 17.13 12.43 1.56
CA ILE A 92 16.42 11.27 1.04
C ILE A 92 14.91 11.52 1.16
N LEU A 93 14.23 11.66 0.02
CA LEU A 93 12.78 11.84 -0.06
C LEU A 93 12.08 10.49 -0.17
N ALA A 94 11.08 10.26 0.67
CA ALA A 94 10.22 9.09 0.64
C ALA A 94 8.76 9.49 0.39
N PRO A 95 8.00 8.76 -0.45
CA PRO A 95 6.59 9.02 -0.63
C PRO A 95 5.81 8.69 0.66
N GLN A 96 4.72 9.40 0.90
CA GLN A 96 3.77 9.04 1.97
C GLN A 96 2.97 7.80 1.57
N MET A 97 2.70 6.95 2.55
CA MET A 97 1.86 5.76 2.40
C MET A 97 0.89 5.62 3.57
N SER A 98 1.37 5.75 4.81
CA SER A 98 0.56 5.62 6.01
C SER A 98 0.95 6.71 7.02
N PRO A 99 0.17 7.81 7.12
CA PRO A 99 0.58 9.01 7.85
C PRO A 99 1.08 8.74 9.28
N ILE A 100 0.35 7.93 10.05
CA ILE A 100 0.68 7.60 11.44
C ILE A 100 2.03 6.84 11.52
N HIS A 101 2.25 5.86 10.65
CA HIS A 101 3.42 5.00 10.71
C HIS A 101 4.66 5.72 10.17
N PHE A 102 4.51 6.45 9.07
CA PHE A 102 5.63 7.06 8.36
C PHE A 102 6.23 8.23 9.13
N GLU A 103 5.46 8.90 9.99
CA GLU A 103 5.98 9.91 10.91
C GLU A 103 7.00 9.33 11.92
N VAL A 104 6.75 8.10 12.38
CA VAL A 104 7.68 7.37 13.26
C VAL A 104 8.87 6.84 12.45
N LEU A 105 8.64 6.32 11.23
CA LEU A 105 9.72 5.85 10.37
C LEU A 105 10.69 6.98 10.01
N GLU A 106 10.19 8.16 9.65
CA GLU A 106 11.03 9.34 9.41
C GLU A 106 11.97 9.60 10.59
N THR A 107 11.44 9.56 11.81
CA THR A 107 12.22 9.75 13.04
C THR A 107 13.30 8.68 13.21
N VAL A 108 12.98 7.41 12.97
CA VAL A 108 13.93 6.29 13.08
C VAL A 108 15.06 6.41 12.05
N PHE A 109 14.74 6.78 10.81
CA PHE A 109 15.74 6.94 9.76
C PHE A 109 16.65 8.15 10.02
N ASN A 110 16.09 9.27 10.49
CA ASN A 110 16.89 10.43 10.89
C ASN A 110 17.84 10.10 12.05
N ASN A 111 17.38 9.37 13.07
CA ASN A 111 18.22 8.89 14.16
C ASN A 111 19.33 7.92 13.71
N ALA A 112 19.16 7.25 12.56
CA ALA A 112 20.18 6.38 11.96
C ALA A 112 21.23 7.15 11.13
N GLY A 113 21.13 8.48 11.08
CA GLY A 113 22.07 9.35 10.39
C GLY A 113 21.80 9.51 8.90
N TYR A 114 20.53 9.40 8.48
CA TYR A 114 20.08 9.78 7.13
C TYR A 114 19.31 11.10 7.24
N ASN A 115 19.50 12.05 6.35
CA ASN A 115 18.60 13.20 6.26
C ASN A 115 17.33 12.77 5.51
N PHE A 116 16.32 12.29 6.22
CA PHE A 116 15.17 11.59 5.65
C PHE A 116 13.89 12.42 5.78
N ILE A 117 13.15 12.59 4.69
CA ILE A 117 11.91 13.37 4.65
C ILE A 117 10.82 12.52 3.99
N VAL A 118 9.72 12.29 4.72
CA VAL A 118 8.48 11.77 4.17
C VAL A 118 7.69 12.94 3.60
N LEU A 119 7.32 12.81 2.33
CA LEU A 119 6.60 13.85 1.62
C LEU A 119 5.18 14.02 2.16
N ASN A 120 4.77 15.24 2.48
CA ASN A 120 3.40 15.54 2.88
C ASN A 120 2.55 16.11 1.73
N ASN A 121 3.06 16.12 0.50
CA ASN A 121 2.44 16.69 -0.70
C ASN A 121 1.37 15.77 -1.33
N ALA A 122 0.54 15.14 -0.50
CA ALA A 122 -0.54 14.25 -0.93
C ALA A 122 -1.77 15.02 -1.44
N ASP A 123 -1.59 15.87 -2.45
CA ASP A 123 -2.67 16.63 -3.10
C ASP A 123 -2.95 16.16 -4.54
N LYS A 124 -4.01 16.69 -5.15
CA LYS A 124 -4.38 16.35 -6.54
C LYS A 124 -3.27 16.71 -7.54
N LYS A 125 -2.41 17.70 -7.24
CA LYS A 125 -1.29 18.06 -8.12
C LYS A 125 -0.26 16.94 -8.21
N ALA A 126 -0.04 16.18 -7.14
CA ALA A 126 0.81 15.00 -7.18
C ALA A 126 0.26 13.95 -8.17
N VAL A 127 -1.05 13.72 -8.20
CA VAL A 127 -1.68 12.79 -9.16
C VAL A 127 -1.50 13.30 -10.60
N ASP A 128 -1.78 14.58 -10.84
CA ASP A 128 -1.63 15.21 -12.15
C ASP A 128 -0.16 15.15 -12.64
N GLU A 129 0.80 15.32 -11.74
CA GLU A 129 2.22 15.20 -12.06
C GLU A 129 2.60 13.75 -12.40
N GLY A 130 2.05 12.77 -11.67
CA GLY A 130 2.25 11.35 -11.95
C GLY A 130 1.74 10.95 -13.34
N LEU A 131 0.57 11.46 -13.75
CA LEU A 131 -0.05 11.19 -15.05
C LEU A 131 0.76 11.70 -16.25
N LYS A 132 1.69 12.64 -16.04
CA LYS A 132 2.60 13.11 -17.10
C LYS A 132 3.66 12.07 -17.48
N TYR A 133 3.96 11.14 -16.58
CA TYR A 133 5.09 10.22 -16.70
C TYR A 133 4.72 8.75 -16.67
N VAL A 134 3.62 8.41 -16.00
CA VAL A 134 3.15 7.04 -15.82
C VAL A 134 1.94 6.84 -16.71
N ASN A 135 1.99 5.82 -17.58
CA ASN A 135 0.87 5.48 -18.43
C ASN A 135 -0.37 5.04 -17.61
N ASN A 136 -1.57 5.23 -18.16
CA ASN A 136 -2.83 4.87 -17.48
C ASN A 136 -3.03 3.35 -17.32
N ASP A 137 -2.26 2.53 -18.02
CA ASP A 137 -2.30 1.08 -17.86
C ASP A 137 -1.57 0.65 -16.56
N ALA A 138 -0.78 1.54 -15.93
CA ALA A 138 -0.13 1.30 -14.65
C ALA A 138 -1.11 1.33 -13.46
N CYS A 139 -0.65 0.85 -12.30
CA CYS A 139 -1.46 0.82 -11.09
C CYS A 139 -1.60 2.24 -10.50
N TYR A 140 -2.78 2.65 -10.04
CA TYR A 140 -3.00 3.98 -9.44
C TYR A 140 -1.99 4.35 -8.32
N PRO A 141 -1.66 3.46 -7.36
CA PRO A 141 -0.56 3.66 -6.42
C PRO A 141 0.79 4.04 -7.07
N SER A 142 1.12 3.52 -8.25
CA SER A 142 2.33 3.91 -9.00
C SER A 142 2.28 5.38 -9.40
N ILE A 143 1.12 5.83 -9.90
CA ILE A 143 0.88 7.22 -10.31
C ILE A 143 1.03 8.14 -9.10
N ILE A 144 0.43 7.78 -7.96
CA ILE A 144 0.56 8.54 -6.71
C ILE A 144 2.01 8.62 -6.24
N VAL A 145 2.72 7.48 -6.16
CA VAL A 145 4.10 7.43 -5.64
C VAL A 145 5.07 8.20 -6.54
N VAL A 146 5.01 7.96 -7.85
CA VAL A 146 5.86 8.69 -8.82
C VAL A 146 5.49 10.17 -8.81
N GLY A 147 4.20 10.49 -8.77
CA GLY A 147 3.69 11.86 -8.73
C GLY A 147 4.16 12.66 -7.53
N GLN A 148 4.09 12.10 -6.31
CA GLN A 148 4.60 12.74 -5.09
C GLN A 148 6.09 13.09 -5.22
N LEU A 149 6.90 12.12 -5.67
CA LEU A 149 8.35 12.29 -5.80
C LEU A 149 8.72 13.25 -6.91
N MET A 150 8.08 13.15 -8.09
CA MET A 150 8.34 14.05 -9.21
C MET A 150 7.91 15.48 -8.90
N SER A 151 6.78 15.65 -8.20
CA SER A 151 6.31 16.96 -7.73
C SER A 151 7.32 17.59 -6.76
N ALA A 152 7.83 16.82 -5.80
CA ALA A 152 8.86 17.29 -4.87
C ALA A 152 10.18 17.63 -5.59
N LEU A 153 10.67 16.78 -6.49
CA LEU A 153 11.90 17.04 -7.24
C LEU A 153 11.81 18.27 -8.16
N LYS A 154 10.59 18.70 -8.53
CA LYS A 154 10.35 19.86 -9.39
C LYS A 154 9.90 21.11 -8.65
N SER A 155 9.70 21.04 -7.33
CA SER A 155 9.16 22.17 -6.57
C SER A 155 10.13 23.34 -6.47
N GLY A 156 11.44 23.07 -6.60
CA GLY A 156 12.51 24.04 -6.35
C GLY A 156 12.97 24.10 -4.90
N ASP A 157 12.35 23.31 -4.00
CA ASP A 157 12.66 23.33 -2.56
C ASP A 157 13.91 22.51 -2.20
N TYR A 158 14.42 21.70 -3.14
CA TYR A 158 15.50 20.75 -2.90
C TYR A 158 16.68 20.96 -3.87
N ASP A 159 17.90 20.84 -3.35
CA ASP A 159 19.11 20.76 -4.18
C ASP A 159 19.24 19.36 -4.78
N LEU A 160 18.97 19.25 -6.08
CA LEU A 160 18.92 17.97 -6.80
C LEU A 160 20.30 17.27 -6.87
N ASN A 161 21.41 18.00 -6.74
CA ASN A 161 22.75 17.41 -6.67
C ASN A 161 23.05 16.79 -5.30
N ASN A 162 22.25 17.14 -4.29
CA ASN A 162 22.28 16.63 -2.93
C ASN A 162 20.92 16.04 -2.52
N THR A 163 20.18 15.47 -3.47
CA THR A 163 18.91 14.81 -3.21
C THR A 163 18.96 13.37 -3.69
N SER A 164 18.21 12.49 -3.03
CA SER A 164 17.94 11.12 -3.44
C SER A 164 16.52 10.77 -3.11
N VAL A 165 15.97 9.76 -3.78
CA VAL A 165 14.61 9.29 -3.54
C VAL A 165 14.65 7.83 -3.13
N ILE A 166 13.71 7.40 -2.30
CA ILE A 166 13.58 6.02 -1.84
C ILE A 166 12.15 5.55 -1.96
N ILE A 167 11.97 4.33 -2.46
CA ILE A 167 10.66 3.66 -2.48
C ILE A 167 10.79 2.21 -2.03
N SER A 168 9.70 1.66 -1.51
CA SER A 168 9.62 0.23 -1.20
C SER A 168 9.58 -0.61 -2.48
N GLN A 169 10.29 -1.74 -2.49
CA GLN A 169 10.21 -2.73 -3.56
C GLN A 169 9.92 -4.11 -2.96
N THR A 170 8.73 -4.64 -3.22
CA THR A 170 8.26 -5.87 -2.58
C THR A 170 8.96 -7.13 -3.10
N GLY A 171 9.40 -7.13 -4.36
CA GLY A 171 9.99 -8.31 -5.01
C GLY A 171 8.97 -9.43 -5.24
N GLY A 172 7.68 -9.10 -5.22
CA GLY A 172 6.56 -10.02 -5.48
C GLY A 172 6.05 -9.96 -6.91
N GLY A 173 4.98 -10.71 -7.20
CA GLY A 173 4.37 -10.78 -8.53
C GLY A 173 3.39 -9.66 -8.88
N CYS A 174 3.18 -8.66 -8.01
CA CYS A 174 2.30 -7.52 -8.29
C CYS A 174 3.07 -6.37 -8.98
N ARG A 175 2.34 -5.39 -9.53
CA ARG A 175 2.93 -4.22 -10.22
C ARG A 175 3.87 -3.39 -9.32
N ALA A 176 3.73 -3.44 -7.99
CA ALA A 176 4.56 -2.69 -7.05
C ALA A 176 6.07 -2.94 -7.18
N THR A 177 6.47 -4.16 -7.60
CA THR A 177 7.88 -4.48 -7.85
C THR A 177 8.51 -3.60 -8.92
N ASN A 178 7.71 -3.06 -9.84
CA ASN A 178 8.15 -2.26 -10.99
C ASN A 178 7.95 -0.75 -10.82
N TYR A 179 7.43 -0.26 -9.69
CA TYR A 179 7.26 1.19 -9.46
C TYR A 179 8.60 1.94 -9.55
N ILE A 180 9.69 1.27 -9.18
CA ILE A 180 11.04 1.86 -9.27
C ILE A 180 11.50 2.08 -10.71
N ALA A 181 11.04 1.23 -11.65
CA ALA A 181 11.34 1.38 -13.07
C ALA A 181 10.58 2.59 -13.64
N PHE A 182 9.28 2.72 -13.32
CA PHE A 182 8.48 3.89 -13.69
C PHE A 182 9.07 5.19 -13.16
N LEU A 183 9.49 5.21 -11.89
CA LEU A 183 10.13 6.38 -11.29
C LEU A 183 11.42 6.76 -12.01
N ARG A 184 12.31 5.79 -12.30
CA ARG A 184 13.56 6.06 -13.02
C ARG A 184 13.32 6.57 -14.44
N LYS A 185 12.34 5.99 -15.15
CA LYS A 185 11.92 6.48 -16.46
C LYS A 185 11.42 7.92 -16.35
N ALA A 186 10.49 8.20 -15.45
CA ALA A 186 9.97 9.55 -15.20
C ALA A 186 11.08 10.58 -14.93
N MET A 187 12.04 10.21 -14.08
CA MET A 187 13.19 11.06 -13.76
C MET A 187 14.11 11.25 -14.97
N LYS A 188 14.39 10.20 -15.76
CA LYS A 188 15.18 10.29 -17.00
C LYS A 188 14.50 11.23 -18.00
N ASP A 189 13.21 11.07 -18.24
CA ASP A 189 12.41 11.88 -19.17
C ASP A 189 12.36 13.35 -18.74
N ALA A 190 12.48 13.62 -17.44
CA ALA A 190 12.56 14.97 -16.87
C ALA A 190 13.99 15.55 -16.78
N GLY A 191 15.02 14.86 -17.26
CA GLY A 191 16.42 15.30 -17.13
C GLY A 191 17.04 15.10 -15.73
N LEU A 192 16.35 14.37 -14.85
CA LEU A 192 16.71 14.10 -13.46
C LEU A 192 17.35 12.72 -13.24
N GLY A 193 17.79 12.04 -14.31
CA GLY A 193 18.38 10.70 -14.24
C GLY A 193 19.66 10.60 -13.40
N HIS A 194 20.26 11.73 -13.00
CA HIS A 194 21.44 11.81 -12.13
C HIS A 194 21.10 11.64 -10.63
N VAL A 195 19.84 11.82 -10.23
CA VAL A 195 19.39 11.71 -8.84
C VAL A 195 19.29 10.22 -8.46
N PRO A 196 19.96 9.76 -7.38
CA PRO A 196 19.90 8.37 -6.94
C PRO A 196 18.48 7.91 -6.52
N VAL A 197 18.12 6.70 -6.95
CA VAL A 197 16.87 6.03 -6.58
C VAL A 197 17.17 4.76 -5.78
N LEU A 198 16.84 4.79 -4.49
CA LEU A 198 17.04 3.71 -3.53
C LEU A 198 15.83 2.77 -3.50
N SER A 199 16.11 1.48 -3.39
CA SER A 199 15.10 0.43 -3.18
C SER A 199 15.15 -0.03 -1.72
N LEU A 200 14.06 0.18 -0.98
CA LEU A 200 13.86 -0.40 0.33
C LEU A 200 13.24 -1.79 0.18
N ASN A 201 14.05 -2.84 0.34
CA ASN A 201 13.62 -4.23 0.21
C ASN A 201 14.39 -5.17 1.15
N PHE A 202 13.78 -6.30 1.49
CA PHE A 202 14.37 -7.32 2.37
C PHE A 202 14.94 -8.54 1.61
N VAL A 203 14.84 -8.53 0.27
CA VAL A 203 15.32 -9.63 -0.60
C VAL A 203 16.73 -9.37 -1.14
N GLY A 204 17.34 -8.22 -0.83
CA GLY A 204 18.71 -7.87 -1.20
C GLY A 204 18.88 -7.34 -2.63
N MET A 205 17.78 -6.88 -3.25
CA MET A 205 17.81 -6.22 -4.56
C MET A 205 18.47 -4.85 -4.45
N GLU A 206 19.16 -4.44 -5.52
CA GLU A 206 19.66 -3.09 -5.71
C GLU A 206 20.48 -2.51 -4.54
N LYS A 207 21.57 -3.20 -4.17
CA LYS A 207 22.48 -2.76 -3.10
C LYS A 207 22.99 -1.34 -3.34
N ASN A 208 22.99 -0.53 -2.28
CA ASN A 208 23.52 0.83 -2.25
C ASN A 208 24.52 0.92 -1.08
N PRO A 209 25.82 1.19 -1.30
CA PRO A 209 26.81 1.25 -0.24
C PRO A 209 26.43 2.18 0.91
N GLY A 210 25.95 3.39 0.59
CA GLY A 210 25.58 4.40 1.58
C GLY A 210 24.28 4.15 2.34
N PHE A 211 23.53 3.09 1.98
CA PHE A 211 22.26 2.77 2.63
C PHE A 211 22.30 1.36 3.22
N LYS A 212 22.31 1.31 4.56
CA LYS A 212 22.35 0.07 5.35
C LYS A 212 21.21 0.07 6.35
N PHE A 213 20.37 -0.96 6.27
CA PHE A 213 19.32 -1.21 7.24
C PHE A 213 19.86 -2.09 8.37
N THR A 214 20.27 -1.47 9.48
CA THR A 214 20.95 -2.16 10.58
C THR A 214 19.97 -2.91 11.49
N ALA A 215 20.45 -3.87 12.28
CA ALA A 215 19.62 -4.56 13.27
C ALA A 215 19.01 -3.60 14.31
N LYS A 216 19.75 -2.55 14.69
CA LYS A 216 19.25 -1.48 15.57
C LYS A 216 18.08 -0.73 14.92
N MET A 217 18.23 -0.34 13.65
CA MET A 217 17.14 0.30 12.91
C MET A 217 15.92 -0.61 12.79
N LEU A 218 16.12 -1.88 12.43
CA LEU A 218 15.02 -2.86 12.35
C LEU A 218 14.28 -2.95 13.68
N HIS A 219 15.00 -3.04 14.80
CA HIS A 219 14.42 -3.08 16.13
C HIS A 219 13.61 -1.81 16.45
N GLN A 220 14.18 -0.62 16.22
CA GLN A 220 13.50 0.67 16.44
C GLN A 220 12.26 0.82 15.53
N THR A 221 12.35 0.40 14.27
CA THR A 221 11.24 0.35 13.32
C THR A 221 10.12 -0.56 13.82
N VAL A 222 10.44 -1.77 14.27
CA VAL A 222 9.45 -2.72 14.82
C VAL A 222 8.73 -2.12 16.03
N VAL A 223 9.46 -1.54 16.98
CA VAL A 223 8.87 -0.89 18.16
C VAL A 223 7.99 0.29 17.74
N GLY A 224 8.46 1.11 16.80
CA GLY A 224 7.71 2.24 16.26
C GLY A 224 6.41 1.84 15.58
N LEU A 225 6.44 0.81 14.72
CA LEU A 225 5.25 0.28 14.06
C LEU A 225 4.22 -0.25 15.06
N LEU A 226 4.66 -1.00 16.07
CA LEU A 226 3.72 -1.52 17.09
C LEU A 226 3.04 -0.42 17.89
N TYR A 227 3.75 0.66 18.23
CA TYR A 227 3.13 1.80 18.88
C TYR A 227 2.23 2.60 17.94
N ALA A 228 2.62 2.76 16.67
CA ALA A 228 1.81 3.44 15.66
C ALA A 228 0.50 2.67 15.39
N ASP A 229 0.55 1.33 15.33
CA ASP A 229 -0.63 0.46 15.23
C ASP A 229 -1.55 0.64 16.45
N LEU A 230 -0.99 0.58 17.66
CA LEU A 230 -1.75 0.81 18.90
C LEU A 230 -2.40 2.21 18.92
N LEU A 231 -1.64 3.25 18.54
CA LEU A 231 -2.10 4.62 18.52
C LEU A 231 -3.23 4.83 17.48
N SER A 232 -3.07 4.27 16.28
CA SER A 232 -4.09 4.26 15.22
C SER A 232 -5.39 3.63 15.72
N ARG A 233 -5.29 2.46 16.36
CA ARG A 233 -6.41 1.71 16.93
C ARG A 233 -7.18 2.51 17.98
N VAL A 234 -6.49 3.04 19.00
CA VAL A 234 -7.17 3.79 20.08
C VAL A 234 -7.76 5.10 19.57
N PHE A 235 -7.08 5.74 18.61
CA PHE A 235 -7.53 6.99 18.01
C PHE A 235 -8.81 6.79 17.20
N LEU A 236 -8.84 5.84 16.25
CA LEU A 236 -10.01 5.55 15.43
C LEU A 236 -11.19 5.00 16.25
N ARG A 237 -10.90 4.28 17.35
CA ARG A 237 -11.94 3.77 18.26
C ARG A 237 -12.55 4.86 19.17
N THR A 238 -11.87 5.99 19.33
CA THR A 238 -12.26 7.05 20.28
C THR A 238 -12.81 8.29 19.57
N ARG A 239 -12.11 8.78 18.53
CA ARG A 239 -12.45 10.02 17.83
C ARG A 239 -13.90 10.10 17.36
N PRO A 240 -14.52 9.06 16.77
CA PRO A 240 -15.91 9.15 16.34
C PRO A 240 -16.89 9.39 17.48
N TYR A 241 -16.50 9.12 18.72
CA TYR A 241 -17.37 9.17 19.89
C TYR A 241 -17.06 10.33 20.82
N GLU A 242 -16.00 11.11 20.60
CA GLU A 242 -15.60 12.19 21.53
C GLU A 242 -16.75 13.19 21.78
N LYS A 243 -16.97 13.57 23.04
CA LYS A 243 -17.97 14.61 23.37
C LYS A 243 -17.50 16.00 22.96
N VAL A 244 -16.22 16.28 23.19
CA VAL A 244 -15.56 17.54 22.84
C VAL A 244 -14.70 17.30 21.61
N LYS A 245 -15.05 17.96 20.50
CA LYS A 245 -14.36 17.78 19.23
C LYS A 245 -12.89 18.19 19.35
N GLY A 246 -11.98 17.33 18.91
CA GLY A 246 -10.53 17.55 18.92
C GLY A 246 -9.79 17.01 20.14
N THR A 247 -10.49 16.46 21.15
CA THR A 247 -9.83 15.87 22.33
C THR A 247 -9.02 14.63 21.97
N ALA A 248 -9.56 13.74 21.12
CA ALA A 248 -8.84 12.56 20.65
C ALA A 248 -7.63 12.94 19.78
N GLU A 249 -7.75 14.00 18.97
CA GLU A 249 -6.66 14.53 18.14
C GLU A 249 -5.52 15.10 19.00
N ALA A 250 -5.86 15.84 20.07
CA ALA A 250 -4.86 16.36 21.01
C ALA A 250 -4.11 15.22 21.72
N ALA A 251 -4.82 14.18 22.18
CA ALA A 251 -4.22 12.98 22.76
C ALA A 251 -3.33 12.25 21.74
N TYR A 252 -3.81 12.12 20.50
CA TYR A 252 -3.04 11.53 19.40
C TYR A 252 -1.71 12.26 19.19
N ARG A 253 -1.71 13.60 19.07
CA ARG A 253 -0.48 14.37 18.85
C ARG A 253 0.49 14.30 20.02
N LYS A 254 -0.03 14.36 21.25
CA LYS A 254 0.77 14.14 22.47
C LYS A 254 1.48 12.78 22.40
N TRP A 255 0.74 11.71 22.13
CA TRP A 255 1.28 10.36 22.12
C TRP A 255 2.19 10.10 20.92
N MET A 256 1.94 10.70 19.76
CA MET A 256 2.83 10.63 18.59
C MET A 256 4.27 11.05 18.95
N GLU A 257 4.42 12.19 19.63
CA GLU A 257 5.72 12.69 20.07
C GLU A 257 6.39 11.77 21.12
N VAL A 258 5.60 11.12 21.96
CA VAL A 258 6.13 10.15 22.95
C VAL A 258 6.57 8.86 22.27
N ILE A 259 5.77 8.30 21.36
CA ILE A 259 6.10 7.03 20.70
C ILE A 259 7.29 7.14 19.77
N LYS A 260 7.50 8.31 19.13
CA LYS A 260 8.73 8.63 18.39
C LYS A 260 9.96 8.45 19.28
N LYS A 261 9.97 9.09 20.46
CA LYS A 261 11.07 8.97 21.44
C LYS A 261 11.24 7.53 21.92
N LYS A 262 10.15 6.85 22.25
CA LYS A 262 10.17 5.45 22.73
C LYS A 262 10.65 4.46 21.66
N ALA A 263 10.33 4.70 20.39
CA ALA A 263 10.84 3.92 19.27
C ALA A 263 12.36 4.06 19.16
N LEU A 264 12.91 5.28 19.34
CA LEU A 264 14.36 5.50 19.34
C LEU A 264 15.05 4.84 20.55
N GLU A 265 14.44 4.87 21.73
CA GLU A 265 14.96 4.20 22.92
C GLU A 265 15.03 2.67 22.74
N GLY A 266 14.05 2.06 22.06
CA GLY A 266 14.02 0.61 21.81
C GLY A 266 13.95 -0.25 23.08
N LYS A 267 13.45 0.30 24.19
CA LYS A 267 13.41 -0.45 25.47
C LYS A 267 12.21 -1.39 25.50
N LEU A 268 12.45 -2.68 25.33
CA LEU A 268 11.39 -3.72 25.43
C LEU A 268 10.62 -3.66 26.76
N SER A 269 11.32 -3.38 27.87
CA SER A 269 10.72 -3.26 29.20
C SER A 269 9.67 -2.14 29.31
N GLU A 270 9.78 -1.11 28.47
CA GLU A 270 8.89 0.05 28.47
C GLU A 270 7.64 -0.16 27.61
N ILE A 271 7.62 -1.17 26.73
CA ILE A 271 6.51 -1.43 25.81
C ILE A 271 5.19 -1.58 26.56
N TYR A 272 5.18 -2.41 27.60
CA TYR A 272 3.98 -2.64 28.40
C TYR A 272 3.50 -1.36 29.08
N LYS A 273 4.38 -0.67 29.81
CA LYS A 273 4.05 0.52 30.59
C LYS A 273 3.52 1.66 29.70
N THR A 274 4.20 1.91 28.58
CA THR A 274 3.80 2.95 27.62
C THR A 274 2.46 2.62 26.99
N SER A 275 2.22 1.34 26.65
CA SER A 275 0.94 0.92 26.06
C SER A 275 -0.23 1.07 27.02
N VAL A 276 -0.05 0.70 28.29
CA VAL A 276 -1.05 0.92 29.33
C VAL A 276 -1.35 2.42 29.45
N ALA A 277 -0.34 3.27 29.51
CA ALA A 277 -0.55 4.71 29.62
C ALA A 277 -1.28 5.33 28.41
N ILE A 278 -1.00 4.86 27.18
CA ILE A 278 -1.77 5.23 25.98
C ILE A 278 -3.24 4.82 26.16
N LEU A 279 -3.48 3.57 26.54
CA LEU A 279 -4.83 3.03 26.69
C LEU A 279 -5.60 3.76 27.80
N GLU A 280 -4.97 4.06 28.93
CA GLU A 280 -5.55 4.84 30.04
C GLU A 280 -5.94 6.25 29.59
N ASP A 281 -5.04 6.97 28.92
CA ASP A 281 -5.32 8.33 28.42
C ASP A 281 -6.52 8.34 27.45
N PHE A 282 -6.59 7.39 26.51
CA PHE A 282 -7.70 7.31 25.56
C PHE A 282 -9.00 6.79 26.19
N SER A 283 -8.90 5.90 27.20
CA SER A 283 -10.06 5.44 27.96
C SER A 283 -10.67 6.51 28.85
N ALA A 284 -9.86 7.48 29.31
CA ALA A 284 -10.32 8.60 30.12
C ALA A 284 -11.04 9.70 29.32
N ILE A 285 -10.95 9.69 27.98
CA ILE A 285 -11.65 10.66 27.13
C ILE A 285 -13.15 10.44 27.24
N GLU A 286 -13.87 11.51 27.58
CA GLU A 286 -15.33 11.49 27.59
C GLU A 286 -15.90 11.25 26.19
N ILE A 287 -16.73 10.22 26.08
CA ILE A 287 -17.40 9.83 24.85
C ILE A 287 -18.92 9.89 24.97
N ASN A 288 -19.59 10.10 23.85
CA ASN A 288 -21.02 9.91 23.70
C ASN A 288 -21.32 8.41 23.72
N ASP A 289 -22.26 8.00 24.58
CA ASP A 289 -22.75 6.62 24.64
C ASP A 289 -23.77 6.38 23.53
N VAL A 290 -23.27 6.27 22.30
CA VAL A 290 -24.05 6.00 21.10
C VAL A 290 -23.44 4.84 20.35
N GLN A 291 -24.27 3.96 19.80
CA GLN A 291 -23.78 2.93 18.90
C GLN A 291 -23.65 3.50 17.48
N LYS A 292 -22.53 3.23 16.83
CA LYS A 292 -22.26 3.62 15.44
C LYS A 292 -21.91 2.38 14.61
N PRO A 293 -22.32 2.32 13.34
CA PRO A 293 -21.89 1.24 12.46
C PRO A 293 -20.36 1.24 12.34
N ARG A 294 -19.75 0.11 12.64
CA ARG A 294 -18.31 -0.11 12.48
C ARG A 294 -18.03 -0.60 11.07
N VAL A 295 -17.03 0.00 10.41
CA VAL A 295 -16.68 -0.25 9.01
C VAL A 295 -15.20 -0.61 8.91
N GLY A 296 -14.92 -1.85 8.55
CA GLY A 296 -13.57 -2.31 8.24
C GLY A 296 -13.09 -1.81 6.88
N ILE A 297 -11.84 -1.40 6.79
CA ILE A 297 -11.17 -1.05 5.53
C ILE A 297 -10.09 -2.09 5.27
N VAL A 298 -10.20 -2.79 4.14
CA VAL A 298 -9.21 -3.77 3.66
C VAL A 298 -8.91 -3.47 2.20
N GLY A 299 -7.69 -3.73 1.72
CA GLY A 299 -7.42 -3.51 0.32
C GLY A 299 -5.98 -3.60 -0.11
N GLU A 300 -5.69 -2.95 -1.24
CA GLU A 300 -4.32 -2.67 -1.63
C GLU A 300 -3.66 -1.74 -0.61
N ILE A 301 -2.43 -2.04 -0.21
CA ILE A 301 -1.77 -1.41 0.95
C ILE A 301 -1.66 0.11 0.86
N LEU A 302 -1.39 0.71 -0.29
CA LEU A 302 -1.33 2.17 -0.38
C LEU A 302 -2.74 2.75 -0.27
N VAL A 303 -3.70 2.24 -1.04
CA VAL A 303 -5.09 2.74 -1.04
C VAL A 303 -5.76 2.50 0.33
N GLN A 304 -5.39 1.46 1.07
CA GLN A 304 -5.94 1.18 2.39
C GLN A 304 -5.58 2.26 3.43
N TYR A 305 -4.36 2.79 3.41
CA TYR A 305 -3.87 3.70 4.45
C TYR A 305 -3.72 5.16 3.99
N HIS A 306 -3.56 5.42 2.69
CA HIS A 306 -3.21 6.74 2.17
C HIS A 306 -4.46 7.59 1.88
N PRO A 307 -4.67 8.74 2.54
CA PRO A 307 -5.88 9.54 2.37
C PRO A 307 -6.14 10.01 0.93
N LEU A 308 -5.10 10.39 0.18
CA LEU A 308 -5.26 10.75 -1.24
C LEU A 308 -5.61 9.52 -2.11
N GLY A 309 -5.14 8.34 -1.72
CA GLY A 309 -5.35 7.11 -2.49
C GLY A 309 -6.79 6.62 -2.43
N ASN A 310 -7.51 6.96 -1.36
CA ASN A 310 -8.88 6.51 -1.11
C ASN A 310 -9.88 7.65 -0.88
N ASN A 311 -9.54 8.87 -1.27
CA ASN A 311 -10.37 10.07 -1.11
C ASN A 311 -10.86 10.30 0.33
N ASP A 312 -9.95 10.17 1.31
CA ASP A 312 -10.21 10.33 2.75
C ASP A 312 -11.33 9.39 3.24
N LEU A 313 -11.21 8.09 2.95
CA LEU A 313 -12.22 7.09 3.28
C LEU A 313 -12.57 7.06 4.77
N ILE A 314 -11.56 7.17 5.64
CA ILE A 314 -11.76 7.23 7.10
C ILE A 314 -12.62 8.44 7.47
N GLY A 315 -12.26 9.65 7.00
CA GLY A 315 -13.03 10.85 7.27
C GLY A 315 -14.44 10.78 6.70
N ASN A 316 -14.63 10.15 5.54
CA ASN A 316 -15.96 9.96 4.95
C ASN A 316 -16.83 8.97 5.72
N ILE A 317 -16.28 7.87 6.25
CA ILE A 317 -17.01 6.96 7.14
C ILE A 317 -17.49 7.71 8.39
N GLU A 318 -16.62 8.52 9.00
CA GLU A 318 -16.95 9.29 10.20
C GLU A 318 -18.00 10.37 9.93
N LYS A 319 -17.90 11.08 8.79
CA LYS A 319 -18.92 12.05 8.33
C LYS A 319 -20.28 11.40 8.14
N GLU A 320 -20.31 10.16 7.65
CA GLU A 320 -21.54 9.36 7.54
C GLU A 320 -22.01 8.78 8.89
N GLY A 321 -21.34 9.09 10.00
CA GLY A 321 -21.73 8.66 11.34
C GLY A 321 -21.26 7.26 11.72
N GLY A 322 -20.27 6.71 11.03
CA GLY A 322 -19.64 5.42 11.33
C GLY A 322 -18.36 5.52 12.18
N GLU A 323 -17.85 4.36 12.57
CA GLU A 323 -16.50 4.16 13.12
C GLU A 323 -15.67 3.40 12.08
N ALA A 324 -14.56 3.98 11.63
CA ALA A 324 -13.63 3.28 10.76
C ALA A 324 -12.74 2.32 11.56
N TYR A 325 -12.53 1.12 11.04
CA TYR A 325 -11.62 0.11 11.57
C TYR A 325 -10.57 -0.22 10.52
N LEU A 326 -9.30 -0.14 10.92
CA LEU A 326 -8.15 -0.43 10.08
C LEU A 326 -7.35 -1.56 10.71
N PRO A 327 -6.96 -2.60 9.95
CA PRO A 327 -6.00 -3.60 10.42
C PRO A 327 -4.66 -2.98 10.81
N ASP A 328 -3.93 -3.69 11.67
CA ASP A 328 -2.57 -3.30 12.05
C ASP A 328 -1.62 -3.47 10.85
N LEU A 329 -0.83 -2.45 10.51
CA LEU A 329 0.13 -2.49 9.40
C LEU A 329 1.19 -3.57 9.61
N ILE A 330 1.53 -3.91 10.86
CA ILE A 330 2.46 -5.01 11.17
C ILE A 330 1.98 -6.36 10.61
N ASN A 331 0.67 -6.56 10.43
CA ASN A 331 0.12 -7.80 9.88
C ASN A 331 0.60 -8.05 8.45
N PHE A 332 0.80 -7.00 7.64
CA PHE A 332 1.34 -7.13 6.29
C PHE A 332 2.80 -7.63 6.30
N PHE A 333 3.63 -7.15 7.23
CA PHE A 333 5.00 -7.62 7.37
C PHE A 333 5.06 -9.05 7.92
N LEU A 334 4.20 -9.37 8.89
CA LEU A 334 4.03 -10.73 9.41
C LEU A 334 3.57 -11.70 8.32
N TYR A 335 2.65 -11.26 7.46
CA TYR A 335 2.21 -12.00 6.28
C TYR A 335 3.37 -12.32 5.34
N ILE A 336 4.19 -11.32 4.96
CA ILE A 336 5.38 -11.54 4.12
C ILE A 336 6.32 -12.56 4.77
N CYS A 337 6.53 -12.48 6.10
CA CYS A 337 7.34 -13.45 6.82
C CYS A 337 6.70 -14.86 6.77
N TYR A 338 5.40 -14.97 7.02
CA TYR A 338 4.67 -16.25 7.02
C TYR A 338 4.62 -16.88 5.63
N GLN A 339 4.56 -16.08 4.56
CA GLN A 339 4.63 -16.57 3.19
C GLN A 339 5.86 -17.45 2.95
N SER A 340 6.99 -17.19 3.62
CA SER A 340 8.19 -18.02 3.45
C SER A 340 7.95 -19.49 3.87
N LYS A 341 7.12 -19.71 4.89
CA LYS A 341 6.66 -21.04 5.32
C LYS A 341 5.79 -21.67 4.24
N THR A 342 4.76 -20.97 3.77
CA THR A 342 3.89 -21.48 2.70
C THR A 342 4.68 -21.79 1.43
N LYS A 343 5.63 -20.93 1.08
CA LYS A 343 6.54 -21.14 -0.06
C LYS A 343 7.38 -22.39 0.12
N HIS A 344 7.83 -22.72 1.33
CA HIS A 344 8.63 -23.93 1.56
C HIS A 344 7.76 -25.20 1.59
N GLU A 345 6.59 -25.15 2.23
CA GLU A 345 5.74 -26.32 2.43
C GLU A 345 4.92 -26.69 1.19
N LYS A 346 4.46 -25.70 0.43
CA LYS A 346 3.51 -25.88 -0.69
C LYS A 346 4.06 -25.45 -2.05
N LEU A 347 5.19 -24.73 -2.08
CA LEU A 347 5.84 -24.28 -3.31
C LEU A 347 7.33 -24.70 -3.27
N SER A 348 8.12 -24.31 -4.27
CA SER A 348 9.56 -24.65 -4.34
C SER A 348 10.46 -23.68 -3.55
N GLY A 349 9.99 -23.21 -2.39
CA GLY A 349 10.68 -22.24 -1.55
C GLY A 349 11.76 -22.83 -0.65
N SER A 350 12.70 -21.99 -0.21
CA SER A 350 13.81 -22.40 0.64
C SER A 350 13.39 -22.59 2.11
N GLY A 351 13.66 -23.77 2.67
CA GLY A 351 13.42 -24.07 4.08
C GLY A 351 14.26 -23.24 5.06
N LYS A 352 15.45 -22.76 4.64
CA LYS A 352 16.29 -21.87 5.46
C LYS A 352 15.61 -20.52 5.69
N HIS A 353 15.01 -19.94 4.64
CA HIS A 353 14.25 -18.70 4.76
C HIS A 353 13.01 -18.90 5.63
N ALA A 354 12.27 -20.00 5.41
CA ALA A 354 11.10 -20.35 6.22
C ALA A 354 11.45 -20.43 7.72
N PHE A 355 12.53 -21.13 8.07
CA PHE A 355 12.98 -21.24 9.44
C PHE A 355 13.34 -19.88 10.06
N ALA A 356 14.09 -19.05 9.34
CA ALA A 356 14.51 -17.73 9.82
C ALA A 356 13.32 -16.79 10.06
N PHE A 357 12.41 -16.66 9.09
CA PHE A 357 11.26 -15.78 9.20
C PHE A 357 10.22 -16.26 10.22
N MET A 358 9.98 -17.58 10.33
CA MET A 358 9.14 -18.12 11.39
C MET A 358 9.76 -17.91 12.78
N GLY A 359 11.09 -17.99 12.90
CA GLY A 359 11.83 -17.62 14.10
C GLY A 359 11.63 -16.14 14.45
N PHE A 360 11.72 -15.25 13.47
CA PHE A 360 11.43 -13.82 13.63
C PHE A 360 10.00 -13.56 14.12
N ILE A 361 8.98 -14.20 13.53
CA ILE A 361 7.58 -14.10 13.99
C ILE A 361 7.45 -14.53 15.45
N LYS A 362 8.07 -15.65 15.84
CA LYS A 362 8.04 -16.13 17.24
C LYS A 362 8.69 -15.13 18.20
N ILE A 363 9.84 -14.56 17.83
CA ILE A 363 10.54 -13.54 18.62
C ILE A 363 9.67 -12.29 18.76
N LEU A 364 9.12 -11.79 17.65
CA LEU A 364 8.26 -10.61 17.63
C LEU A 364 7.03 -10.81 18.52
N ASN A 365 6.35 -11.96 18.40
CA ASN A 365 5.20 -12.29 19.22
C ASN A 365 5.57 -12.41 20.71
N LYS A 366 6.66 -13.11 21.03
CA LYS A 366 7.06 -13.42 22.42
C LYS A 366 7.64 -12.24 23.18
N PHE A 367 8.38 -11.35 22.53
CA PHE A 367 9.14 -10.29 23.20
C PHE A 367 8.62 -8.88 22.94
N TYR A 368 7.75 -8.68 21.95
CA TYR A 368 7.24 -7.35 21.60
C TYR A 368 5.72 -7.32 21.72
N ARG A 369 5.01 -8.08 20.87
CA ARG A 369 3.54 -8.03 20.78
C ARG A 369 2.85 -8.55 22.05
N CYS A 370 3.46 -9.47 22.79
CA CYS A 370 2.89 -9.95 24.05
C CYS A 370 2.68 -8.83 25.08
N HIS A 371 3.51 -7.79 25.07
CA HIS A 371 3.38 -6.67 25.99
C HIS A 371 2.21 -5.77 25.61
N ILE A 372 2.03 -5.50 24.30
CA ILE A 372 0.87 -4.79 23.78
C ILE A 372 -0.41 -5.58 24.06
N GLN A 373 -0.41 -6.88 23.79
CA GLN A 373 -1.56 -7.76 24.06
C GLN A 373 -1.96 -7.74 25.53
N LYS A 374 -1.01 -7.92 26.45
CA LYS A 374 -1.27 -7.85 27.90
C LYS A 374 -1.82 -6.49 28.35
N ALA A 375 -1.46 -5.41 27.65
CA ALA A 375 -2.03 -4.10 27.91
C ALA A 375 -3.47 -4.03 27.39
N LEU A 376 -3.73 -4.46 26.15
CA LEU A 376 -5.06 -4.51 25.54
C LEU A 376 -6.05 -5.40 26.30
N ASP A 377 -5.59 -6.50 26.90
CA ASP A 377 -6.42 -7.39 27.73
C ASP A 377 -7.09 -6.66 28.91
N LYS A 378 -6.48 -5.55 29.39
CA LYS A 378 -7.06 -4.68 30.42
C LYS A 378 -8.09 -3.68 29.88
N PHE A 379 -8.12 -3.45 28.57
CA PHE A 379 -8.98 -2.48 27.91
C PHE A 379 -9.73 -3.12 26.71
N PRO A 380 -10.70 -4.02 26.96
CA PRO A 380 -11.38 -4.79 25.91
C PRO A 380 -12.01 -3.95 24.79
N ARG A 381 -12.37 -2.68 25.08
CA ARG A 381 -12.92 -1.73 24.11
C ARG A 381 -12.05 -1.57 22.85
N PHE A 382 -10.73 -1.67 22.98
CA PHE A 382 -9.78 -1.45 21.89
C PHE A 382 -9.45 -2.75 21.11
N GLY A 383 -10.03 -3.88 21.50
CA GLY A 383 -9.87 -5.15 20.82
C GLY A 383 -8.55 -5.86 21.16
N THR A 384 -8.18 -6.82 20.31
CA THR A 384 -7.04 -7.73 20.53
C THR A 384 -6.15 -7.77 19.29
N LEU A 385 -4.93 -8.28 19.43
CA LEU A 385 -4.00 -8.47 18.32
C LEU A 385 -4.25 -9.80 17.61
N SER A 386 -4.19 -9.77 16.28
CA SER A 386 -4.33 -10.95 15.44
C SER A 386 -3.03 -11.76 15.41
N LYS A 387 -3.11 -13.08 15.53
CA LYS A 387 -1.96 -13.95 15.24
C LYS A 387 -1.97 -14.31 13.75
N ILE A 388 -0.81 -14.24 13.12
CA ILE A 388 -0.71 -14.49 11.68
C ILE A 388 -1.04 -15.95 11.33
N GLU A 389 -0.75 -16.87 12.25
CA GLU A 389 -1.13 -18.28 12.13
C GLU A 389 -2.65 -18.48 12.14
N ASP A 390 -3.37 -17.75 12.99
CA ASP A 390 -4.83 -17.80 13.08
C ASP A 390 -5.46 -17.18 11.82
N LEU A 391 -4.90 -16.07 11.34
CA LEU A 391 -5.30 -15.45 10.06
C LEU A 391 -5.09 -16.41 8.88
N ALA A 392 -3.94 -17.08 8.81
CA ALA A 392 -3.66 -18.06 7.77
C ALA A 392 -4.64 -19.25 7.82
N ALA A 393 -4.94 -19.75 9.03
CA ALA A 393 -5.90 -20.83 9.22
C ALA A 393 -7.32 -20.41 8.78
N LYS A 394 -7.76 -19.20 9.13
CA LYS A 394 -9.04 -18.62 8.67
C LYS A 394 -9.10 -18.56 7.14
N ALA A 395 -8.07 -18.01 6.50
CA ALA A 395 -8.02 -17.92 5.03
C ALA A 395 -8.09 -19.30 4.37
N GLU A 396 -7.32 -20.29 4.84
CA GLU A 396 -7.26 -21.63 4.24
C GLU A 396 -8.63 -22.34 4.20
N THR A 397 -9.61 -21.90 5.00
CA THR A 397 -10.98 -22.43 4.95
C THR A 397 -11.76 -22.06 3.67
N ILE A 398 -11.36 -21.00 2.96
CA ILE A 398 -12.01 -20.53 1.72
C ILE A 398 -11.03 -20.29 0.56
N LEU A 399 -9.79 -19.90 0.85
CA LEU A 399 -8.78 -19.54 -0.13
C LEU A 399 -7.43 -20.12 0.29
N SER A 400 -6.79 -20.85 -0.62
CA SER A 400 -5.45 -21.40 -0.34
C SER A 400 -4.44 -20.30 0.02
N THR A 401 -3.64 -20.54 1.06
CA THR A 401 -2.49 -19.69 1.42
C THR A 401 -1.43 -19.60 0.33
N CYS A 402 -1.49 -20.41 -0.73
CA CYS A 402 -0.65 -20.26 -1.92
C CYS A 402 -0.92 -18.97 -2.71
N ASN A 403 -2.01 -18.25 -2.42
CA ASN A 403 -2.27 -16.93 -2.98
C ASN A 403 -1.39 -15.88 -2.28
N ILE A 404 -0.17 -15.69 -2.81
CA ILE A 404 0.91 -14.90 -2.18
C ILE A 404 1.28 -13.60 -2.91
N THR A 405 0.55 -13.25 -3.98
CA THR A 405 0.80 -12.04 -4.75
C THR A 405 0.05 -10.86 -4.16
N GLY A 406 0.69 -9.68 -4.08
CA GLY A 406 0.11 -8.50 -3.40
C GLY A 406 -0.06 -8.78 -1.90
N GLU A 407 -1.23 -8.43 -1.37
CA GLU A 407 -1.68 -8.78 -0.02
C GLU A 407 -2.15 -10.25 0.06
N GLY A 408 -2.44 -10.85 -1.10
CA GLY A 408 -2.80 -12.26 -1.25
C GLY A 408 -3.88 -12.73 -0.26
N TRP A 409 -3.65 -13.86 0.41
CA TRP A 409 -4.59 -14.44 1.36
C TRP A 409 -4.82 -13.60 2.63
N LEU A 410 -3.93 -12.65 2.98
CA LEU A 410 -4.11 -11.79 4.16
C LEU A 410 -5.40 -11.00 4.05
N LEU A 411 -5.67 -10.46 2.85
CA LEU A 411 -6.86 -9.66 2.58
C LEU A 411 -8.15 -10.42 2.93
N THR A 412 -8.23 -11.69 2.50
CA THR A 412 -9.33 -12.58 2.82
C THR A 412 -9.42 -12.87 4.32
N ALA A 413 -8.27 -13.13 4.96
CA ALA A 413 -8.20 -13.41 6.39
C ALA A 413 -8.69 -12.24 7.25
N GLU A 414 -8.29 -11.02 6.90
CA GLU A 414 -8.70 -9.80 7.59
C GLU A 414 -10.20 -9.57 7.48
N MET A 415 -10.81 -9.81 6.31
CA MET A 415 -12.27 -9.75 6.16
C MET A 415 -12.97 -10.76 7.07
N LEU A 416 -12.52 -12.02 7.10
CA LEU A 416 -13.08 -13.05 7.98
C LEU A 416 -12.91 -12.69 9.46
N GLU A 417 -11.78 -12.11 9.83
CA GLU A 417 -11.53 -11.67 11.19
C GLU A 417 -12.42 -10.50 11.61
N MET A 418 -12.59 -9.50 10.75
CA MET A 418 -13.49 -8.38 10.99
C MET A 418 -14.92 -8.86 11.24
N VAL A 419 -15.44 -9.74 10.37
CA VAL A 419 -16.76 -10.34 10.55
C VAL A 419 -16.85 -11.08 11.89
N GLY A 420 -15.85 -11.92 12.21
CA GLY A 420 -15.78 -12.63 13.49
C GLY A 420 -15.70 -11.72 14.72
N HIS A 421 -15.18 -10.50 14.59
CA HIS A 421 -15.13 -9.47 15.64
C HIS A 421 -16.36 -8.55 15.66
N GLY A 422 -17.45 -8.92 14.96
CA GLY A 422 -18.68 -8.13 14.92
C GLY A 422 -18.56 -6.84 14.09
N ILE A 423 -17.65 -6.81 13.11
CA ILE A 423 -17.49 -5.72 12.14
C ILE A 423 -17.89 -6.27 10.76
N PRO A 424 -19.20 -6.48 10.50
CA PRO A 424 -19.65 -7.10 9.28
C PRO A 424 -19.63 -6.15 8.06
N ASN A 425 -19.58 -4.84 8.28
CA ASN A 425 -19.51 -3.85 7.20
C ASN A 425 -18.05 -3.66 6.81
N ILE A 426 -17.72 -3.94 5.55
CA ILE A 426 -16.34 -3.90 5.06
C ILE A 426 -16.29 -3.18 3.72
N VAL A 427 -15.42 -2.19 3.62
CA VAL A 427 -15.05 -1.57 2.34
C VAL A 427 -13.77 -2.22 1.85
N CYS A 428 -13.87 -2.95 0.75
CA CYS A 428 -12.72 -3.56 0.07
C CYS A 428 -12.20 -2.57 -0.98
N VAL A 429 -11.12 -1.86 -0.65
CA VAL A 429 -10.53 -0.82 -1.50
C VAL A 429 -9.47 -1.39 -2.42
N GLN A 430 -9.46 -0.97 -3.68
CA GLN A 430 -8.44 -1.41 -4.63
C GLN A 430 -8.21 -0.37 -5.72
N PRO A 431 -7.01 -0.32 -6.30
CA PRO A 431 -6.85 0.35 -7.58
C PRO A 431 -7.63 -0.39 -8.66
N PHE A 432 -8.09 0.35 -9.68
CA PHE A 432 -8.73 -0.27 -10.84
C PHE A 432 -7.84 -1.37 -11.45
N ALA A 433 -8.46 -2.50 -11.79
CA ALA A 433 -7.79 -3.68 -12.32
C ALA A 433 -6.68 -4.29 -11.43
N CYS A 434 -6.76 -4.14 -10.10
CA CYS A 434 -5.86 -4.80 -9.16
C CYS A 434 -6.03 -6.33 -9.18
N LEU A 435 -5.24 -7.04 -9.99
CA LEU A 435 -5.35 -8.50 -10.17
C LEU A 435 -5.35 -9.30 -8.86
N PRO A 436 -4.43 -9.06 -7.89
CA PRO A 436 -4.43 -9.82 -6.64
C PRO A 436 -5.73 -9.64 -5.85
N ASN A 437 -6.18 -8.39 -5.71
CA ASN A 437 -7.38 -8.06 -4.93
C ASN A 437 -8.66 -8.52 -5.67
N HIS A 438 -8.67 -8.53 -7.00
CA HIS A 438 -9.74 -9.17 -7.78
C HIS A 438 -9.93 -10.65 -7.43
N VAL A 439 -8.84 -11.38 -7.18
CA VAL A 439 -8.89 -12.80 -6.81
C VAL A 439 -9.18 -12.97 -5.31
N THR A 440 -8.38 -12.35 -4.44
CA THR A 440 -8.40 -12.65 -2.99
C THR A 440 -9.34 -11.74 -2.18
N GLY A 441 -9.68 -10.58 -2.72
CA GLY A 441 -10.64 -9.63 -2.12
C GLY A 441 -12.02 -9.81 -2.75
N LYS A 442 -12.23 -9.14 -3.88
CA LYS A 442 -13.53 -9.10 -4.59
C LYS A 442 -14.05 -10.50 -4.95
N GLY A 443 -13.17 -11.40 -5.39
CA GLY A 443 -13.53 -12.78 -5.74
C GLY A 443 -14.06 -13.60 -4.55
N MET A 444 -13.63 -13.26 -3.33
CA MET A 444 -13.99 -14.00 -2.12
C MET A 444 -15.30 -13.52 -1.49
N ILE A 445 -15.80 -12.33 -1.86
CA ILE A 445 -17.01 -11.71 -1.27
C ILE A 445 -18.21 -12.67 -1.29
N LYS A 446 -18.43 -13.37 -2.41
CA LYS A 446 -19.57 -14.30 -2.54
C LYS A 446 -19.52 -15.44 -1.53
N GLU A 447 -18.34 -16.05 -1.37
CA GLU A 447 -18.15 -17.17 -0.45
C GLU A 447 -18.20 -16.70 1.01
N ILE A 448 -17.63 -15.53 1.32
CA ILE A 448 -17.72 -14.94 2.65
C ILE A 448 -19.19 -14.69 3.01
N ARG A 449 -19.98 -14.06 2.13
CA ARG A 449 -21.42 -13.84 2.34
C ARG A 449 -22.23 -15.13 2.48
N ARG A 450 -21.83 -16.21 1.80
CA ARG A 450 -22.48 -17.51 1.93
C ARG A 450 -22.30 -18.09 3.33
N ARG A 451 -21.14 -17.87 3.96
CA ARG A 451 -20.82 -18.35 5.32
C ARG A 451 -21.27 -17.40 6.42
N TYR A 452 -21.27 -16.10 6.12
CA TYR A 452 -21.62 -15.02 7.02
C TYR A 452 -22.65 -14.11 6.34
N PRO A 453 -23.95 -14.45 6.39
CA PRO A 453 -25.01 -13.69 5.73
C PRO A 453 -25.10 -12.23 6.19
N GLU A 454 -24.61 -11.92 7.39
CA GLU A 454 -24.51 -10.57 7.92
C GLU A 454 -23.43 -9.70 7.25
N ALA A 455 -22.49 -10.31 6.52
CA ALA A 455 -21.35 -9.61 5.92
C ALA A 455 -21.78 -8.65 4.79
N ASN A 456 -21.64 -7.36 5.07
CA ASN A 456 -21.92 -6.25 4.16
C ASN A 456 -20.61 -5.74 3.54
N ILE A 457 -20.12 -6.44 2.52
CA ILE A 457 -18.83 -6.13 1.86
C ILE A 457 -19.05 -5.38 0.54
N VAL A 458 -18.48 -4.18 0.41
CA VAL A 458 -18.57 -3.38 -0.82
C VAL A 458 -17.17 -3.14 -1.40
N PRO A 459 -16.91 -3.59 -2.64
CA PRO A 459 -15.67 -3.24 -3.33
C PRO A 459 -15.77 -1.84 -3.92
N ILE A 460 -14.72 -1.03 -3.72
CA ILE A 460 -14.58 0.32 -4.27
C ILE A 460 -13.26 0.42 -5.02
N ASP A 461 -13.36 0.76 -6.30
CA ASP A 461 -12.23 0.92 -7.21
C ASP A 461 -11.79 2.40 -7.23
N TYR A 462 -10.49 2.63 -7.03
CA TYR A 462 -9.85 3.94 -7.08
C TYR A 462 -8.93 4.04 -8.30
N ASP A 463 -9.03 5.15 -9.01
CA ASP A 463 -8.34 5.41 -10.27
C ASP A 463 -8.34 6.91 -10.52
N PRO A 464 -7.32 7.50 -11.19
CA PRO A 464 -7.32 8.92 -11.51
C PRO A 464 -8.47 9.33 -12.44
N GLY A 465 -8.97 8.41 -13.27
CA GLY A 465 -10.11 8.66 -14.18
C GLY A 465 -11.47 8.34 -13.57
N ALA A 466 -11.54 7.71 -12.40
CA ALA A 466 -12.80 7.33 -11.77
C ALA A 466 -13.47 8.52 -11.06
N SER A 467 -14.79 8.63 -11.21
CA SER A 467 -15.57 9.64 -10.51
C SER A 467 -15.52 9.45 -9.00
N GLU A 468 -14.95 10.43 -8.29
CA GLU A 468 -14.95 10.54 -6.83
C GLU A 468 -16.38 10.45 -6.26
N VAL A 469 -17.35 11.04 -6.95
CA VAL A 469 -18.78 10.99 -6.58
C VAL A 469 -19.33 9.56 -6.58
N ASN A 470 -18.94 8.74 -7.57
CA ASN A 470 -19.37 7.33 -7.62
C ASN A 470 -18.82 6.52 -6.45
N GLN A 471 -17.57 6.76 -6.04
CA GLN A 471 -16.96 6.09 -4.89
C GLN A 471 -17.66 6.49 -3.58
N ILE A 472 -17.91 7.79 -3.39
CA ILE A 472 -18.64 8.31 -2.22
C ILE A 472 -20.07 7.75 -2.18
N ASN A 473 -20.78 7.69 -3.32
CA ASN A 473 -22.14 7.16 -3.36
C ASN A 473 -22.19 5.67 -2.97
N ARG A 474 -21.20 4.87 -3.38
CA ARG A 474 -21.11 3.46 -2.95
C ARG A 474 -20.92 3.33 -1.45
N LEU A 475 -20.08 4.18 -0.86
CA LEU A 475 -19.93 4.25 0.60
C LEU A 475 -21.24 4.64 1.28
N LYS A 476 -21.93 5.68 0.80
CA LYS A 476 -23.21 6.14 1.36
C LYS A 476 -24.28 5.05 1.34
N LEU A 477 -24.41 4.32 0.22
CA LEU A 477 -25.34 3.20 0.10
C LEU A 477 -25.01 2.09 1.11
N MET A 478 -23.72 1.74 1.25
CA MET A 478 -23.28 0.78 2.25
C MET A 478 -23.62 1.24 3.68
N MET A 479 -23.37 2.52 3.98
CA MET A 479 -23.65 3.13 5.28
C MET A 479 -25.14 3.17 5.61
N SER A 480 -26.03 3.39 4.63
CA SER A 480 -27.48 3.30 4.84
C SER A 480 -27.88 1.91 5.31
N SER A 481 -27.44 0.87 4.59
CA SER A 481 -27.69 -0.53 4.99
C SER A 481 -27.08 -0.84 6.36
N ALA A 482 -25.88 -0.33 6.66
CA ALA A 482 -25.22 -0.54 7.93
C ALA A 482 -25.99 0.07 9.11
N LYS A 483 -26.57 1.26 8.94
CA LYS A 483 -27.43 1.93 9.93
C LYS A 483 -28.75 1.19 10.14
N GLU A 484 -29.39 0.75 9.06
CA GLU A 484 -30.63 -0.03 9.10
C GLU A 484 -30.42 -1.37 9.85
N ASN A 485 -29.35 -2.09 9.51
CA ASN A 485 -29.00 -3.35 10.17
C ASN A 485 -28.68 -3.17 11.65
N LEU A 486 -28.02 -2.07 12.02
CA LEU A 486 -27.74 -1.74 13.42
C LEU A 486 -29.04 -1.46 14.18
N ALA A 487 -29.93 -0.63 13.64
CA ALA A 487 -31.21 -0.31 14.25
C ALA A 487 -32.10 -1.56 14.45
N ALA A 488 -32.12 -2.46 13.46
CA ALA A 488 -32.85 -3.73 13.57
C ALA A 488 -32.33 -4.60 14.72
N LYS A 489 -31.00 -4.73 14.87
CA LYS A 489 -30.38 -5.49 15.97
C LYS A 489 -30.68 -4.88 17.34
N THR A 490 -30.60 -3.55 17.47
CA THR A 490 -30.92 -2.86 18.73
C THR A 490 -32.38 -3.12 19.13
N ASN A 491 -33.31 -3.05 18.17
CA ASN A 491 -34.74 -3.31 18.44
C ASN A 491 -35.02 -4.77 18.86
N GLU A 492 -34.30 -5.75 18.30
CA GLU A 492 -34.42 -7.16 18.72
C GLU A 492 -33.87 -7.41 20.13
N GLN A 493 -32.78 -6.73 20.52
CA GLN A 493 -32.23 -6.83 21.86
C GLN A 493 -33.19 -6.25 22.91
N THR A 494 -33.76 -5.07 22.67
CA THR A 494 -34.73 -4.45 23.59
C THR A 494 -35.99 -5.31 23.76
N LYS A 495 -36.44 -6.00 22.71
CA LYS A 495 -37.59 -6.93 22.82
C LYS A 495 -37.28 -8.17 23.66
N LYS A 496 -36.04 -8.66 23.67
CA LYS A 496 -35.63 -9.83 24.45
C LYS A 496 -35.40 -9.52 25.92
N GLU A 497 -35.12 -8.27 26.28
CA GLU A 497 -34.97 -7.82 27.68
C GLU A 497 -36.30 -7.51 28.37
N HIS A 498 -37.39 -7.41 27.60
CA HIS A 498 -38.75 -7.15 28.08
C HIS A 498 -39.66 -8.40 28.13
N VAL A 499 -39.08 -9.58 27.88
CA VAL A 499 -39.70 -10.91 28.07
C VAL A 499 -38.91 -11.63 29.14
#